data_AF-A0A7W1MQ04-F1
#
_entry.id   AF-A0A7W1MQ04-F1
#
_cell.length_a   1.000
_cell.length_b   1.000
_cell.length_c   1.000
_cell.angle_alpha   90.00
_cell.angle_beta   90.00
_cell.angle_gamma   90.00
#
_symmetry.space_group_name_H-M   'P 1'
#
loop_
_entity.id
_entity.type
_entity.pdbx_description
1 polymer ?
#
loop_
_entity_poly.entity_id
_entity_poly.type
_entity_poly.pdbx_seq_one_letter_code
_entity_poly.pdbx_strand_id
1 'polypeptide(L)'
;MIALSCLVGQRAAAALSLSHQESLRIGRQIWQNECGGTVAGLTSWNAGEDFASLGIGHFIWYPAGESGPFEESFPKLLAYVKKQGAKLPGPLLPPNTDCPWNSRAQFLAAASTPEMIQLRKFLAGTIDLQADFLVRRLQEALPKMLSAAPASKRAAIERNFNRVAGSAQGCYALIDYVNFKGEGVLATERYHDRGWGLLQVIEGMSGGGEGAAATREFAESAEAVLRKRVRNAPAERHEARWLTGWLNRVATYRSG
;
A
#
# COMPACT_ATOMS: atom_id res chain seq x y z
N MET A 1 28.22 -10.01 44.35
CA MET A 1 27.65 -8.99 43.44
C MET A 1 26.73 -9.70 42.46
N ILE A 2 25.42 -9.59 42.68
CA ILE A 2 24.40 -10.19 41.82
C ILE A 2 24.18 -9.22 40.66
N ALA A 3 24.56 -9.63 39.44
CA ALA A 3 24.26 -8.88 38.23
C ALA A 3 22.77 -9.02 37.92
N LEU A 4 22.01 -7.94 38.10
CA LEU A 4 20.63 -7.84 37.66
C LEU A 4 20.63 -7.69 36.14
N SER A 5 20.40 -8.78 35.41
CA SER A 5 20.08 -8.72 33.99
C SER A 5 18.69 -8.12 33.83
N CYS A 6 18.62 -6.84 33.45
CA CYS A 6 17.40 -6.22 32.97
C CYS A 6 17.02 -6.85 31.61
N LEU A 7 16.12 -7.83 31.66
CA LEU A 7 15.35 -8.26 30.48
C LEU A 7 14.45 -7.09 30.06
N VAL A 8 14.94 -6.28 29.12
CA VAL A 8 14.09 -5.36 28.38
C VAL A 8 13.16 -6.23 27.55
N GLY A 9 11.93 -6.42 28.04
CA GLY A 9 10.90 -7.12 27.30
C GLY A 9 10.67 -6.43 25.97
N GLN A 10 10.98 -7.12 24.87
CA GLN A 10 10.45 -6.77 23.55
C GLN A 10 8.93 -6.85 23.67
N ARG A 11 8.27 -5.69 23.82
CA ARG A 11 6.86 -5.60 23.44
C ARG A 11 6.85 -5.91 21.96
N ALA A 12 6.38 -7.11 21.61
CA ALA A 12 6.03 -7.42 20.24
C ALA A 12 5.18 -6.26 19.71
N ALA A 13 5.48 -5.77 18.51
CA ALA A 13 4.63 -4.83 17.79
C ALA A 13 3.16 -5.17 18.06
N ALA A 14 2.39 -4.21 18.57
CA ALA A 14 0.97 -4.44 18.82
C ALA A 14 0.39 -4.94 17.50
N ALA A 15 -0.02 -6.20 17.46
CA ALA A 15 -0.60 -6.77 16.25
C ALA A 15 -1.73 -5.84 15.85
N LEU A 16 -1.67 -5.28 14.64
CA LEU A 16 -2.76 -4.47 14.06
C LEU A 16 -4.03 -5.32 14.14
N SER A 17 -4.83 -5.07 15.16
CA SER A 17 -6.03 -5.83 15.49
C SER A 17 -7.21 -5.01 15.05
N LEU A 18 -7.45 -4.97 13.74
CA LEU A 18 -8.63 -4.37 13.15
C LEU A 18 -9.77 -5.40 13.15
N SER A 19 -10.96 -4.97 13.55
CA SER A 19 -12.16 -5.74 13.30
C SER A 19 -12.45 -5.80 11.80
N HIS A 20 -13.19 -6.82 11.37
CA HIS A 20 -13.63 -6.94 9.97
C HIS A 20 -14.36 -5.69 9.47
N GLN A 21 -15.18 -5.06 10.32
CA GLN A 21 -15.89 -3.82 9.97
C GLN A 21 -14.92 -2.64 9.74
N GLU A 22 -13.87 -2.53 10.56
CA GLU A 22 -12.84 -1.51 10.37
C GLU A 22 -12.02 -1.76 9.10
N SER A 23 -11.61 -3.01 8.85
CA SER A 23 -10.95 -3.40 7.59
C SER A 23 -11.80 -2.99 6.39
N LEU A 24 -13.09 -3.34 6.40
CA LEU A 24 -14.00 -3.01 5.29
C LEU A 24 -14.18 -1.50 5.11
N ARG A 25 -14.28 -0.72 6.21
CA ARG A 25 -14.34 0.75 6.14
C ARG A 25 -13.09 1.32 5.48
N ILE A 26 -11.91 0.83 5.87
CA ILE A 26 -10.63 1.22 5.28
C ILE A 26 -10.58 0.84 3.80
N GLY A 27 -10.98 -0.39 3.45
CA GLY A 27 -11.05 -0.85 2.07
C GLY A 27 -11.95 0.02 1.19
N ARG A 28 -13.09 0.50 1.71
CA ARG A 28 -13.96 1.44 0.98
C ARG A 28 -13.31 2.80 0.77
N GLN A 29 -12.55 3.31 1.74
CA GLN A 29 -11.80 4.56 1.58
C GLN A 29 -10.70 4.42 0.52
N ILE A 30 -9.98 3.30 0.53
CA ILE A 30 -8.96 3.01 -0.49
C ILE A 30 -9.62 2.86 -1.87
N TRP A 31 -10.78 2.17 -1.96
CA TRP A 31 -11.56 2.08 -3.20
C TRP A 31 -12.00 3.47 -3.72
N GLN A 32 -12.36 4.39 -2.82
CA GLN A 32 -12.68 5.76 -3.17
C GLN A 32 -11.45 6.50 -3.72
N ASN A 33 -10.29 6.34 -3.06
CA ASN A 33 -9.05 7.00 -3.45
C ASN A 33 -8.50 6.50 -4.79
N GLU A 34 -8.52 5.18 -5.00
CA GLU A 34 -7.93 4.54 -6.18
C GLU A 34 -8.91 4.55 -7.37
N CYS A 35 -10.16 4.15 -7.15
CA CYS A 35 -11.11 3.84 -8.23
C CYS A 35 -12.31 4.80 -8.30
N GLY A 36 -12.30 5.87 -7.50
CA GLY A 36 -13.44 6.78 -7.34
C GLY A 36 -14.69 6.11 -6.74
N GLY A 37 -14.54 4.95 -6.11
CA GLY A 37 -15.66 4.17 -5.58
C GLY A 37 -16.52 3.48 -6.65
N THR A 38 -15.99 3.35 -7.88
CA THR A 38 -16.74 2.78 -9.01
C THR A 38 -16.29 1.37 -9.36
N VAL A 39 -17.21 0.56 -9.89
CA VAL A 39 -16.89 -0.79 -10.40
C VAL A 39 -16.02 -0.71 -11.66
N ALA A 40 -16.22 0.31 -12.50
CA ALA A 40 -15.38 0.54 -13.68
C ALA A 40 -13.92 0.85 -13.30
N GLY A 41 -13.70 1.61 -12.23
CA GLY A 41 -12.37 1.95 -11.74
C GLY A 41 -11.60 0.78 -11.13
N LEU A 42 -12.23 -0.36 -10.84
CA LEU A 42 -11.54 -1.57 -10.37
C LEU A 42 -10.58 -2.18 -11.39
N THR A 43 -10.61 -1.70 -12.63
CA THR A 43 -9.72 -2.13 -13.71
C THR A 43 -9.21 -0.90 -14.44
N SER A 44 -7.93 -0.62 -14.36
CA SER A 44 -7.31 0.52 -15.04
C SER A 44 -5.92 0.15 -15.59
N TRP A 45 -5.46 0.93 -16.56
CA TRP A 45 -4.09 0.87 -17.08
C TRP A 45 -3.73 2.29 -17.52
N ASN A 46 -2.89 2.99 -16.74
CA ASN A 46 -2.61 4.39 -17.02
C ASN A 46 -1.65 4.54 -18.21
N ALA A 47 -1.71 5.69 -18.87
CA ALA A 47 -0.77 6.00 -19.93
C ALA A 47 0.65 6.13 -19.34
N GLY A 48 1.60 5.41 -19.93
CA GLY A 48 3.00 5.41 -19.47
C GLY A 48 3.34 4.31 -18.45
N GLU A 49 2.38 3.44 -18.11
CA GLU A 49 2.61 2.23 -17.31
C GLU A 49 2.66 0.99 -18.21
N ASP A 50 3.43 0.00 -17.78
CA ASP A 50 3.66 -1.30 -18.39
C ASP A 50 2.82 -2.42 -17.74
N PHE A 51 1.91 -2.07 -16.83
CA PHE A 51 1.06 -3.00 -16.09
C PHE A 51 -0.40 -2.54 -15.99
N ALA A 52 -1.30 -3.49 -15.72
CA ALA A 52 -2.67 -3.20 -15.31
C ALA A 52 -2.76 -3.03 -13.79
N SER A 53 -3.66 -2.15 -13.33
CA SER A 53 -3.99 -1.90 -11.93
C SER A 53 -5.39 -2.38 -11.62
N LEU A 54 -5.49 -3.39 -10.75
CA LEU A 54 -6.73 -4.10 -10.49
C LEU A 54 -7.19 -3.99 -9.03
N GLY A 55 -8.51 -4.05 -8.82
CA GLY A 55 -9.12 -4.08 -7.50
C GLY A 55 -9.00 -2.76 -6.73
N ILE A 56 -9.50 -2.75 -5.50
CA ILE A 56 -9.58 -1.53 -4.68
C ILE A 56 -8.21 -0.95 -4.34
N GLY A 57 -7.16 -1.80 -4.30
CA GLY A 57 -5.80 -1.39 -4.02
C GLY A 57 -4.98 -1.06 -5.27
N HIS A 58 -5.56 -1.10 -6.47
CA HIS A 58 -4.81 -0.99 -7.74
C HIS A 58 -3.60 -1.94 -7.79
N PHE A 59 -3.85 -3.20 -7.43
CA PHE A 59 -2.87 -4.27 -7.42
C PHE A 59 -2.29 -4.46 -8.82
N ILE A 60 -0.97 -4.40 -8.91
CA ILE A 60 -0.19 -4.43 -10.14
C ILE A 60 -0.23 -5.84 -10.73
N TRP A 61 -0.49 -5.92 -12.04
CA TRP A 61 -0.46 -7.15 -12.84
C TRP A 61 0.27 -6.90 -14.17
N TYR A 62 1.43 -7.53 -14.34
CA TYR A 62 2.24 -7.41 -15.55
C TYR A 62 1.79 -8.39 -16.63
N PRO A 63 1.98 -8.05 -17.92
CA PRO A 63 1.87 -9.00 -19.03
C PRO A 63 2.77 -10.22 -18.87
N ALA A 64 2.41 -11.30 -19.56
CA ALA A 64 3.20 -12.53 -19.56
C ALA A 64 4.63 -12.29 -20.05
N GLY A 65 5.61 -12.75 -19.27
CA GLY A 65 7.04 -12.59 -19.57
C GLY A 65 7.61 -11.20 -19.33
N GLU A 66 6.80 -10.24 -18.86
CA GLU A 66 7.22 -8.90 -18.52
C GLU A 66 7.44 -8.75 -17.00
N SER A 67 8.33 -7.84 -16.63
CA SER A 67 8.51 -7.44 -15.24
C SER A 67 8.92 -5.97 -15.18
N GLY A 68 8.47 -5.28 -14.14
CA GLY A 68 8.75 -3.86 -13.97
C GLY A 68 9.45 -3.54 -12.65
N PRO A 69 9.75 -2.26 -12.42
CA PRO A 69 10.46 -1.81 -11.22
C PRO A 69 9.62 -1.90 -9.94
N PHE A 70 8.30 -2.12 -10.07
CA PHE A 70 7.37 -2.20 -8.94
C PHE A 70 6.96 -3.64 -8.66
N GLU A 71 6.74 -3.93 -7.37
CA GLU A 71 6.30 -5.24 -6.91
C GLU A 71 4.93 -5.63 -7.49
N GLU A 72 4.88 -6.74 -8.21
CA GLU A 72 3.63 -7.30 -8.68
C GLU A 72 2.80 -7.84 -7.50
N SER A 73 1.54 -7.40 -7.39
CA SER A 73 0.71 -7.65 -6.21
C SER A 73 -0.63 -8.32 -6.51
N PHE A 74 -1.11 -8.29 -7.75
CA PHE A 74 -2.37 -8.93 -8.10
C PHE A 74 -2.33 -10.46 -7.96
N PRO A 75 -1.29 -11.19 -8.41
CA PRO A 75 -1.19 -12.63 -8.16
C PRO A 75 -1.18 -12.99 -6.66
N LYS A 76 -0.58 -12.12 -5.81
CA LYS A 76 -0.56 -12.29 -4.36
C LYS A 76 -1.95 -12.15 -3.75
N LEU A 77 -2.74 -11.19 -4.24
CA LEU A 77 -4.16 -11.06 -3.88
C LEU A 77 -4.92 -12.34 -4.27
N LEU A 78 -4.77 -12.84 -5.50
CA LEU A 78 -5.49 -14.04 -5.96
C LEU A 78 -5.17 -15.26 -5.10
N ALA A 79 -3.89 -15.46 -4.77
CA ALA A 79 -3.46 -16.52 -3.86
C ALA A 79 -4.13 -16.39 -2.48
N TYR A 80 -4.21 -15.17 -1.95
CA TYR A 80 -4.89 -14.90 -0.68
C TYR A 80 -6.39 -15.17 -0.76
N VAL A 81 -7.09 -14.61 -1.74
CA VAL A 81 -8.54 -14.77 -1.94
C VAL A 81 -8.90 -16.24 -2.10
N LYS A 82 -8.12 -17.01 -2.87
CA LYS A 82 -8.27 -18.46 -3.01
C LYS A 82 -8.06 -19.19 -1.69
N LYS A 83 -7.05 -18.81 -0.90
CA LYS A 83 -6.78 -19.39 0.42
C LYS A 83 -7.95 -19.14 1.41
N GLN A 84 -8.66 -18.03 1.26
CA GLN A 84 -9.87 -17.72 2.03
C GLN A 84 -11.14 -18.44 1.52
N GLY A 85 -11.02 -19.31 0.52
CA GLY A 85 -12.13 -20.15 0.03
C GLY A 85 -13.01 -19.50 -1.05
N ALA A 86 -12.71 -18.29 -1.50
CA ALA A 86 -13.44 -17.67 -2.60
C ALA A 86 -13.11 -18.34 -3.94
N LYS A 87 -14.14 -18.46 -4.79
CA LYS A 87 -14.01 -19.05 -6.13
C LYS A 87 -13.43 -18.02 -7.10
N LEU A 88 -12.29 -18.35 -7.70
CA LEU A 88 -11.72 -17.55 -8.79
C LEU A 88 -12.55 -17.75 -10.07
N PRO A 89 -12.67 -16.71 -10.94
CA PRO A 89 -13.30 -16.86 -12.26
C PRO A 89 -12.42 -17.75 -13.15
N GLY A 90 -12.74 -19.04 -13.18
CA GLY A 90 -11.88 -20.12 -13.68
C GLY A 90 -11.21 -19.90 -15.04
N PRO A 91 -11.95 -19.54 -16.12
CA PRO A 91 -11.33 -19.37 -17.44
C PRO A 91 -10.41 -18.15 -17.55
N LEU A 92 -10.64 -17.13 -16.71
CA LEU A 92 -9.93 -15.86 -16.78
C LEU A 92 -8.71 -15.79 -15.86
N LEU A 93 -8.79 -16.48 -14.72
CA LEU A 93 -7.75 -16.47 -13.69
C LEU A 93 -7.42 -17.91 -13.25
N PRO A 94 -6.82 -18.73 -14.13
CA PRO A 94 -6.14 -19.94 -13.67
C PRO A 94 -5.06 -19.61 -12.61
N PRO A 95 -4.57 -20.60 -11.86
CA PRO A 95 -3.45 -20.37 -10.94
C PRO A 95 -2.21 -19.84 -11.67
N ASN A 96 -1.50 -18.87 -11.08
CA ASN A 96 -0.28 -18.24 -11.64
C ASN A 96 -0.49 -17.58 -13.01
N THR A 97 -1.63 -16.91 -13.20
CA THR A 97 -1.93 -16.24 -14.47
C THR A 97 -1.28 -14.86 -14.50
N ASP A 98 -0.50 -14.63 -15.54
CA ASP A 98 -0.03 -13.30 -15.94
C ASP A 98 -1.17 -12.52 -16.61
N CYS A 99 -1.03 -11.19 -16.75
CA CYS A 99 -2.06 -10.37 -17.38
C CYS A 99 -2.31 -10.85 -18.83
N PRO A 100 -3.56 -11.23 -19.19
CA PRO A 100 -3.85 -11.77 -20.52
C PRO A 100 -3.80 -10.71 -21.62
N TRP A 101 -3.71 -9.43 -21.25
CA TRP A 101 -3.57 -8.31 -22.17
C TRP A 101 -2.11 -7.87 -22.22
N ASN A 102 -1.49 -7.98 -23.40
CA ASN A 102 -0.08 -7.65 -23.60
C ASN A 102 0.18 -6.14 -23.80
N SER A 103 -0.87 -5.32 -23.79
CA SER A 103 -0.74 -3.87 -23.90
C SER A 103 -1.97 -3.15 -23.37
N ARG A 104 -1.77 -1.89 -22.98
CA ARG A 104 -2.86 -0.96 -22.65
C ARG A 104 -3.94 -0.89 -23.74
N ALA A 105 -3.55 -0.90 -25.01
CA ALA A 105 -4.52 -0.84 -26.12
C ALA A 105 -5.44 -2.06 -26.13
N GLN A 106 -4.88 -3.26 -25.97
CA GLN A 106 -5.66 -4.50 -25.87
C GLN A 106 -6.56 -4.49 -24.62
N PHE A 107 -6.04 -4.04 -23.47
CA PHE A 107 -6.79 -3.95 -22.22
C PHE A 107 -8.01 -3.03 -22.35
N LEU A 108 -7.83 -1.85 -22.96
CA LEU A 108 -8.92 -0.90 -23.17
C LEU A 108 -9.93 -1.39 -24.21
N ALA A 109 -9.49 -2.03 -25.28
CA ALA A 109 -10.39 -2.66 -26.26
C ALA A 109 -11.24 -3.76 -25.61
N ALA A 110 -10.70 -4.42 -24.57
CA ALA A 110 -11.40 -5.45 -23.82
C ALA A 110 -12.38 -4.93 -22.75
N ALA A 111 -12.51 -3.62 -22.55
CA ALA A 111 -13.27 -3.02 -21.43
C ALA A 111 -14.70 -3.59 -21.26
N SER A 112 -15.34 -3.94 -22.39
CA SER A 112 -16.70 -4.45 -22.47
C SER A 112 -16.80 -5.93 -22.83
N THR A 113 -15.69 -6.67 -22.87
CA THR A 113 -15.74 -8.11 -23.17
C THR A 113 -16.27 -8.89 -21.97
N PRO A 114 -16.83 -10.10 -22.18
CA PRO A 114 -17.30 -10.95 -21.09
C PRO A 114 -16.23 -11.21 -20.02
N GLU A 115 -14.96 -11.34 -20.43
CA GLU A 115 -13.82 -11.54 -19.54
C GLU A 115 -13.63 -10.34 -18.59
N MET A 116 -13.54 -9.13 -19.14
CA MET A 116 -13.34 -7.93 -18.31
C MET A 116 -14.54 -7.66 -17.39
N ILE A 117 -15.77 -7.94 -17.87
CA ILE A 117 -16.98 -7.84 -17.05
C ILE A 117 -16.93 -8.85 -15.90
N GLN A 118 -16.53 -10.09 -16.17
CA GLN A 118 -16.38 -11.13 -15.15
C GLN A 118 -15.30 -10.78 -14.12
N LEU A 119 -14.17 -10.21 -14.58
CA LEU A 119 -13.11 -9.71 -13.71
C LEU A 119 -13.63 -8.63 -12.76
N ARG A 120 -14.30 -7.60 -13.29
CA ARG A 120 -14.88 -6.53 -12.46
C ARG A 120 -15.93 -7.05 -11.49
N LYS A 121 -16.76 -8.03 -11.89
CA LYS A 121 -17.72 -8.68 -11.00
C LYS A 121 -17.02 -9.43 -9.85
N PHE A 122 -15.95 -10.16 -10.15
CA PHE A 122 -15.14 -10.83 -9.12
C PHE A 122 -14.50 -9.83 -8.15
N LEU A 123 -13.89 -8.76 -8.67
CA LEU A 123 -13.26 -7.72 -7.85
C LEU A 123 -14.28 -6.99 -6.98
N ALA A 124 -15.45 -6.66 -7.52
CA ALA A 124 -16.53 -6.03 -6.74
C ALA A 124 -17.10 -6.98 -5.67
N GLY A 125 -17.15 -8.28 -5.95
CA GLY A 125 -17.65 -9.30 -5.05
C GLY A 125 -16.66 -9.75 -3.97
N THR A 126 -15.42 -9.23 -3.97
CA THR A 126 -14.35 -9.63 -3.03
C THR A 126 -13.68 -8.41 -2.36
N ILE A 127 -14.40 -7.29 -2.24
CA ILE A 127 -13.89 -6.05 -1.65
C ILE A 127 -13.44 -6.24 -0.19
N ASP A 128 -14.19 -7.03 0.57
CA ASP A 128 -13.88 -7.41 1.95
C ASP A 128 -12.54 -8.17 2.04
N LEU A 129 -12.35 -9.18 1.19
CA LEU A 129 -11.10 -9.94 1.13
C LEU A 129 -9.92 -9.09 0.65
N GLN A 130 -10.15 -8.15 -0.27
CA GLN A 130 -9.13 -7.20 -0.70
C GLN A 130 -8.73 -6.24 0.43
N ALA A 131 -9.69 -5.81 1.25
CA ALA A 131 -9.42 -4.97 2.41
C ALA A 131 -8.58 -5.73 3.45
N ASP A 132 -8.96 -6.98 3.76
CA ASP A 132 -8.18 -7.83 4.67
C ASP A 132 -6.77 -8.11 4.13
N PHE A 133 -6.63 -8.26 2.81
CA PHE A 133 -5.31 -8.40 2.17
C PHE A 133 -4.44 -7.15 2.35
N LEU A 134 -5.02 -5.95 2.26
CA LEU A 134 -4.30 -4.69 2.49
C LEU A 134 -3.84 -4.54 3.95
N VAL A 135 -4.68 -4.94 4.92
CA VAL A 135 -4.30 -5.01 6.34
C VAL A 135 -3.13 -5.97 6.53
N ARG A 136 -3.19 -7.15 5.92
CA ARG A 136 -2.12 -8.15 6.00
C ARG A 136 -0.81 -7.64 5.40
N ARG A 137 -0.87 -6.92 4.28
CA ARG A 137 0.33 -6.27 3.71
C ARG A 137 0.97 -5.28 4.69
N LEU A 138 0.17 -4.49 5.41
CA LEU A 138 0.71 -3.59 6.43
C LEU A 138 1.35 -4.37 7.60
N GLN A 139 0.74 -5.47 8.05
CA GLN A 139 1.33 -6.33 9.09
C GLN A 139 2.69 -6.91 8.66
N GLU A 140 2.84 -7.25 7.38
CA GLU A 140 4.09 -7.75 6.80
C GLU A 140 5.12 -6.63 6.55
N ALA A 141 4.69 -5.38 6.40
CA ALA A 141 5.56 -4.24 6.13
C ALA A 141 6.48 -3.89 7.32
N LEU A 142 5.97 -3.91 8.55
CA LEU A 142 6.76 -3.50 9.72
C LEU A 142 8.03 -4.38 9.92
N PRO A 143 7.94 -5.72 9.94
CA PRO A 143 9.15 -6.56 10.04
C PRO A 143 10.17 -6.30 8.93
N LYS A 144 9.72 -6.08 7.68
CA LYS A 144 10.60 -5.74 6.55
C LYS A 144 11.30 -4.41 6.77
N MET A 145 10.55 -3.38 7.20
CA MET A 145 11.07 -2.06 7.52
C MET A 145 12.12 -2.12 8.63
N LEU A 146 11.85 -2.87 9.71
CA LEU A 146 12.80 -3.05 10.81
C LEU A 146 14.07 -3.77 10.33
N SER A 147 13.94 -4.80 9.48
CA SER A 147 15.08 -5.50 8.90
C SER A 147 15.97 -4.58 8.06
N ALA A 148 15.35 -3.76 7.20
CA ALA A 148 16.05 -2.82 6.32
C ALA A 148 16.66 -1.60 7.05
N ALA A 149 16.18 -1.27 8.26
CA ALA A 149 16.64 -0.12 9.01
C ALA A 149 17.92 -0.39 9.84
N PRO A 150 18.77 0.63 10.04
CA PRO A 150 19.89 0.55 10.99
C PRO A 150 19.42 0.16 12.39
N ALA A 151 20.19 -0.70 13.08
CA ALA A 151 19.82 -1.23 14.38
C ALA A 151 19.48 -0.12 15.41
N SER A 152 20.21 0.99 15.39
CA SER A 152 20.00 2.14 16.27
C SER A 152 18.65 2.84 16.08
N LYS A 153 17.99 2.65 14.93
CA LYS A 153 16.70 3.29 14.62
C LYS A 153 15.49 2.39 14.81
N ARG A 154 15.68 1.05 14.86
CA ARG A 154 14.58 0.07 14.86
C ARG A 154 13.56 0.32 15.97
N ALA A 155 14.02 0.58 17.20
CA ALA A 155 13.13 0.86 18.33
C ALA A 155 12.30 2.15 18.15
N ALA A 156 12.87 3.17 17.51
CA ALA A 156 12.15 4.41 17.21
C ALA A 156 11.10 4.20 16.11
N ILE A 157 11.45 3.43 15.07
CA ILE A 157 10.55 3.07 13.98
C ILE A 157 9.35 2.28 14.51
N GLU A 158 9.59 1.23 15.29
CA GLU A 158 8.54 0.40 15.88
C GLU A 158 7.63 1.22 16.79
N ARG A 159 8.19 2.07 17.66
CA ARG A 159 7.42 2.98 18.52
C ARG A 159 6.53 3.91 17.70
N ASN A 160 7.08 4.58 16.69
CA ASN A 160 6.34 5.54 15.87
C ASN A 160 5.23 4.85 15.05
N PHE A 161 5.51 3.67 14.50
CA PHE A 161 4.51 2.84 13.84
C PHE A 161 3.33 2.54 14.78
N ASN A 162 3.63 2.03 15.99
CA ASN A 162 2.61 1.67 16.98
C ASN A 162 1.80 2.89 17.44
N ARG A 163 2.44 4.06 17.60
CA ARG A 163 1.74 5.33 17.94
C ARG A 163 0.67 5.69 16.91
N VAL A 164 0.96 5.51 15.62
CA VAL A 164 0.01 5.77 14.53
C VAL A 164 -1.05 4.66 14.46
N ALA A 165 -0.63 3.40 14.52
CA ALA A 165 -1.51 2.23 14.49
C ALA A 165 -2.49 2.16 15.69
N GLY A 166 -2.27 2.95 16.75
CA GLY A 166 -3.14 3.01 17.92
C GLY A 166 -4.52 3.65 17.69
N SER A 167 -4.89 4.00 16.45
CA SER A 167 -6.20 4.54 16.12
C SER A 167 -6.71 4.05 14.76
N ALA A 168 -8.03 3.96 14.58
CA ALA A 168 -8.62 3.53 13.32
C ALA A 168 -8.24 4.43 12.12
N GLN A 169 -8.08 5.73 12.35
CA GLN A 169 -7.64 6.68 11.33
C GLN A 169 -6.15 6.51 11.01
N GLY A 170 -5.32 6.27 12.02
CA GLY A 170 -3.90 5.99 11.80
C GLY A 170 -3.67 4.65 11.10
N CYS A 171 -4.46 3.61 11.39
CA CYS A 171 -4.47 2.37 10.62
C CYS A 171 -4.82 2.59 9.15
N TYR A 172 -5.86 3.39 8.86
CA TYR A 172 -6.16 3.81 7.50
C TYR A 172 -4.96 4.49 6.85
N ALA A 173 -4.36 5.49 7.51
CA ALA A 173 -3.22 6.24 6.96
C ALA A 173 -2.02 5.34 6.65
N LEU A 174 -1.70 4.38 7.52
CA LEU A 174 -0.62 3.42 7.31
C LEU A 174 -0.91 2.49 6.13
N ILE A 175 -2.12 1.91 6.07
CA ILE A 175 -2.51 0.98 4.99
C ILE A 175 -2.54 1.72 3.65
N ASP A 176 -3.16 2.89 3.61
CA ASP A 176 -3.25 3.72 2.41
C ASP A 176 -1.85 4.13 1.93
N TYR A 177 -0.95 4.54 2.82
CA TYR A 177 0.40 4.94 2.43
C TYR A 177 1.24 3.78 1.88
N VAL A 178 1.12 2.58 2.47
CA VAL A 178 1.75 1.38 1.91
C VAL A 178 1.18 1.06 0.53
N ASN A 179 -0.14 1.17 0.34
CA ASN A 179 -0.76 0.97 -0.97
C ASN A 179 -0.30 2.00 -2.01
N PHE A 180 -0.15 3.25 -1.57
CA PHE A 180 0.12 4.42 -2.40
C PHE A 180 1.60 4.59 -2.78
N LYS A 181 2.52 4.38 -1.82
CA LYS A 181 3.96 4.68 -1.96
C LYS A 181 4.89 3.52 -1.59
N GLY A 182 4.33 2.41 -1.14
CA GLY A 182 5.11 1.24 -0.74
C GLY A 182 5.76 1.39 0.63
N GLU A 183 6.49 0.33 1.00
CA GLU A 183 7.11 0.18 2.32
C GLU A 183 8.37 1.05 2.48
N GLY A 184 9.04 1.41 1.37
CA GLY A 184 10.25 2.23 1.38
C GLY A 184 11.53 1.46 1.70
N VAL A 185 11.53 0.14 1.48
CA VAL A 185 12.66 -0.76 1.77
C VAL A 185 13.50 -1.10 0.54
N LEU A 186 12.97 -0.93 -0.68
CA LEU A 186 13.67 -1.24 -1.91
C LEU A 186 14.68 -0.13 -2.26
N ALA A 187 15.92 -0.53 -2.57
CA ALA A 187 16.98 0.41 -2.96
C ALA A 187 16.73 1.01 -4.36
N THR A 188 16.05 0.27 -5.24
CA THR A 188 15.65 0.71 -6.58
C THR A 188 14.64 1.86 -6.56
N GLU A 189 13.91 2.04 -5.46
CA GLU A 189 12.93 3.11 -5.26
C GLU A 189 13.53 4.33 -4.53
N ARG A 190 14.79 4.67 -4.82
CA ARG A 190 15.48 5.80 -4.19
C ARG A 190 16.00 6.79 -5.22
N TYR A 191 15.95 8.07 -4.87
CA TYR A 191 16.67 9.13 -5.56
C TYR A 191 17.78 9.67 -4.66
N HIS A 192 19.02 9.58 -5.14
CA HIS A 192 20.22 9.95 -4.35
C HIS A 192 20.23 9.30 -2.96
N ASP A 193 19.99 7.98 -2.93
CA ASP A 193 19.88 7.17 -1.71
C ASP A 193 18.77 7.59 -0.73
N ARG A 194 17.81 8.41 -1.18
CA ARG A 194 16.63 8.79 -0.40
C ARG A 194 15.38 8.12 -0.94
N GLY A 195 14.77 7.28 -0.10
CA GLY A 195 13.45 6.70 -0.36
C GLY A 195 12.31 7.65 0.04
N TRP A 196 11.08 7.20 -0.21
CA TRP A 196 9.85 7.94 0.06
C TRP A 196 8.68 7.06 0.52
N GLY A 197 8.95 5.80 0.86
CA GLY A 197 7.91 4.89 1.33
C GLY A 197 7.66 5.05 2.83
N LEU A 198 6.85 4.15 3.38
CA LEU A 198 6.41 4.20 4.78
C LEU A 198 7.58 4.33 5.77
N LEU A 199 8.69 3.63 5.53
CA LEU A 199 9.89 3.72 6.37
C LEU A 199 10.37 5.16 6.56
N GLN A 200 10.49 5.93 5.48
CA GLN A 200 11.01 7.30 5.56
C GLN A 200 10.02 8.24 6.25
N VAL A 201 8.72 8.00 6.11
CA VAL A 201 7.68 8.75 6.84
C VAL A 201 7.80 8.50 8.34
N ILE A 202 7.90 7.23 8.75
CA ILE A 202 8.01 6.84 10.16
C ILE A 202 9.33 7.33 10.79
N GLU A 203 10.43 7.31 10.04
CA GLU A 203 11.72 7.88 10.47
C GLU A 203 11.69 9.41 10.62
N GLY A 204 10.84 10.09 9.86
CA GLY A 204 10.67 11.55 9.93
C GLY A 204 9.86 12.04 11.14
N MET A 205 9.23 11.14 11.90
CA MET A 205 8.47 11.48 13.09
C MET A 205 9.39 11.58 14.33
N SER A 206 9.30 12.70 15.05
CA SER A 206 10.12 13.01 16.23
C SER A 206 9.34 13.29 17.52
N GLY A 207 8.02 13.41 17.42
CA GLY A 207 7.12 13.69 18.53
C GLY A 207 6.90 12.48 19.45
N GLY A 208 6.09 12.68 20.49
CA GLY A 208 5.71 11.65 21.47
C GLY A 208 4.21 11.41 21.62
N GLY A 209 3.36 12.21 20.98
CA GLY A 209 1.89 12.07 21.09
C GLY A 209 1.35 10.78 20.47
N GLU A 210 0.20 10.31 20.91
CA GLU A 210 -0.45 9.08 20.42
C GLU A 210 -1.74 9.38 19.64
N GLY A 211 -2.31 8.37 18.99
CA GLY A 211 -3.63 8.45 18.34
C GLY A 211 -3.71 9.55 17.29
N ALA A 212 -4.65 10.49 17.47
CA ALA A 212 -4.85 11.61 16.54
C ALA A 212 -3.62 12.52 16.40
N ALA A 213 -2.86 12.72 17.48
CA ALA A 213 -1.63 13.51 17.43
C ALA A 213 -0.53 12.82 16.61
N ALA A 214 -0.36 11.50 16.81
CA ALA A 214 0.57 10.69 16.01
C ALA A 214 0.16 10.66 14.52
N THR A 215 -1.14 10.54 14.24
CA THR A 215 -1.67 10.49 12.87
C THR A 215 -1.48 11.81 12.13
N ARG A 216 -1.66 12.95 12.82
CA ARG A 216 -1.36 14.27 12.25
C ARG A 216 0.13 14.42 11.93
N GLU A 217 0.99 14.04 12.87
CA GLU A 217 2.44 14.04 12.67
C GLU A 217 2.85 13.13 11.51
N PHE A 218 2.23 11.96 11.38
CA PHE A 218 2.43 11.05 10.26
C PHE A 218 2.12 11.73 8.92
N ALA A 219 0.99 12.45 8.82
CA ALA A 219 0.63 13.20 7.61
C ALA A 219 1.61 14.34 7.30
N GLU A 220 2.09 15.06 8.31
CA GLU A 220 3.12 16.11 8.14
C GLU A 220 4.45 15.52 7.64
N SER A 221 4.88 14.39 8.21
CA SER A 221 6.08 13.68 7.76
C SER A 221 5.92 13.15 6.33
N ALA A 222 4.76 12.56 6.00
CA ALA A 222 4.44 12.07 4.67
C ALA A 222 4.47 13.20 3.62
N GLU A 223 3.91 14.36 3.93
CA GLU A 223 3.99 15.56 3.10
C GLU A 223 5.44 16.00 2.88
N ALA A 224 6.26 16.06 3.95
CA ALA A 224 7.67 16.45 3.85
C ALA A 224 8.48 15.48 2.98
N VAL A 225 8.24 14.17 3.14
CA VAL A 225 8.86 13.10 2.36
C VAL A 225 8.50 13.22 0.88
N LEU A 226 7.23 13.44 0.55
CA LEU A 226 6.78 13.58 -0.84
C LEU A 226 7.34 14.84 -1.52
N ARG A 227 7.41 15.96 -0.79
CA ARG A 227 8.07 17.18 -1.30
C ARG A 227 9.56 16.93 -1.55
N LYS A 228 10.23 16.16 -0.68
CA LYS A 228 11.64 15.79 -0.86
C LYS A 228 11.85 14.86 -2.06
N ARG A 229 10.96 13.88 -2.26
CA ARG A 229 10.96 13.01 -3.45
C ARG A 229 10.96 13.85 -4.73
N VAL A 230 10.01 14.78 -4.87
CA VAL A 230 9.89 15.61 -6.07
C VAL A 230 11.13 16.47 -6.31
N ARG A 231 11.71 17.04 -5.23
CA ARG A 231 12.97 17.81 -5.36
C ARG A 231 14.17 16.97 -5.80
N ASN A 232 14.17 15.69 -5.45
CA ASN A 232 15.27 14.77 -5.77
C ASN A 232 15.02 13.99 -7.06
N ALA A 233 13.82 14.07 -7.65
CA ALA A 233 13.46 13.29 -8.82
C ALA A 233 14.24 13.77 -10.06
N PRO A 234 14.67 12.84 -10.94
CA PRO A 234 15.21 13.21 -12.24
C PRO A 234 14.21 14.07 -13.03
N ALA A 235 14.70 15.11 -13.71
CA ALA A 235 13.85 16.11 -14.36
C ALA A 235 12.90 15.49 -15.40
N GLU A 236 13.37 14.46 -16.12
CA GLU A 236 12.64 13.70 -17.12
C GLU A 236 11.45 12.91 -16.57
N ARG A 237 11.38 12.68 -15.25
CA ARG A 237 10.22 12.03 -14.60
C ARG A 237 9.05 13.00 -14.42
N HIS A 238 9.31 14.31 -14.44
CA HIS A 238 8.31 15.37 -14.31
C HIS A 238 7.36 15.19 -13.11
N GLU A 239 7.87 14.71 -11.97
CA GLU A 239 7.00 14.28 -10.86
C GLU A 239 6.19 15.40 -10.19
N ALA A 240 6.61 16.66 -10.36
CA ALA A 240 5.94 17.83 -9.78
C ALA A 240 4.44 17.91 -10.15
N ARG A 241 4.06 17.38 -11.33
CA ARG A 241 2.65 17.34 -11.77
C ARG A 241 1.73 16.53 -10.84
N TRP A 242 2.28 15.57 -10.09
CA TRP A 242 1.51 14.70 -9.21
C TRP A 242 1.49 15.18 -7.75
N LEU A 243 2.40 16.08 -7.38
CA LEU A 243 2.60 16.49 -5.99
C LEU A 243 1.32 17.01 -5.34
N THR A 244 0.57 17.86 -6.03
CA THR A 244 -0.71 18.40 -5.51
C THR A 244 -1.69 17.29 -5.16
N GLY A 245 -1.87 16.30 -6.04
CA GLY A 245 -2.74 15.15 -5.77
C GLY A 245 -2.25 14.30 -4.59
N TRP A 246 -0.93 14.10 -4.49
CA TRP A 246 -0.33 13.36 -3.39
C TRP A 246 -0.51 14.06 -2.03
N LEU A 247 -0.37 15.39 -2.00
CA LEU A 247 -0.59 16.18 -0.79
C LEU A 247 -2.06 16.20 -0.38
N ASN A 248 -2.98 16.30 -1.34
CA ASN A 248 -4.42 16.22 -1.06
C ASN A 248 -4.78 14.86 -0.44
N ARG A 249 -4.22 13.76 -0.96
CA ARG A 249 -4.42 12.42 -0.40
C ARG A 249 -3.91 12.32 1.05
N VAL A 250 -2.68 12.74 1.30
CA VAL A 250 -2.08 12.70 2.65
C VAL A 250 -2.80 13.64 3.64
N ALA A 251 -3.35 14.76 3.17
CA ALA A 251 -4.14 15.66 4.00
C ALA A 251 -5.38 14.96 4.60
N THR A 252 -5.98 14.00 3.89
CA THR A 252 -7.14 13.22 4.40
C THR A 252 -6.82 12.43 5.66
N TYR A 253 -5.55 12.09 5.90
CA TYR A 253 -5.18 11.34 7.11
C TYR A 253 -5.41 12.17 8.38
N ARG A 254 -5.36 13.50 8.29
CA ARG A 254 -5.59 14.43 9.42
C ARG A 254 -7.06 14.55 9.81
N SER A 255 -7.98 14.11 8.95
CA SER A 255 -9.42 14.28 9.09
C SER A 255 -10.09 12.90 9.14
N GLY A 256 -10.18 12.36 10.36
CA GLY A 256 -10.95 11.14 10.65
C GLY A 256 -12.32 11.48 11.20
#